data_AF-A0AAW0KZH1-F1
#
_entry.id   AF-A0AAW0KZH1-F1
#
_cell.length_a   1.000
_cell.length_b   1.000
_cell.length_c   1.000
_cell.angle_alpha   90.00
_cell.angle_beta   90.00
_cell.angle_gamma   90.00
#
_symmetry.space_group_name_H-M   'P 1'
#
loop_
_entity.id
_entity.type
_entity.pdbx_description
1 polymer ?
#
loop_
_entity_poly.entity_id
_entity_poly.type
_entity_poly.pdbx_seq_one_letter_code
_entity_poly.pdbx_strand_id
1 'polypeptide(L)'
;MVLVENEEEEAYSGGAAALAIEIGDKKRDYEVVHFVDKLEAWHRLPVIIGAVYLGIRRHLHQRYNLLHVGEINGQRYNTEEFAHRTADGTCNHPSDDTIGSQGTFLGRNMPPSTSSYGLLEPHPTVVASKLLARKKFIDNGKQFNMIACSWIQFMIHDWVDHLEDTEQVVHFVDKLEAWHRLPVIIGAVYLGIRRHLHQRYNLLHVGEINGQRYNTEEFAHRTADGTCNHPSDDTIGSQGTFLGRNMPPSTSSYGLLEPHPTVVASKLLARKKFIDNGKQFNMIACSWIQFMIHDWVDHLEDTEQIEIRAPDEISSGCPLKSFKFFKTKKVSTESPHLKNGSLNTRTPWW
;
A
#
# COMPACT_ATOMS: atom_id res chain seq x y z
N MET A 1 0.84 1.11 -35.20
CA MET A 1 -0.24 0.85 -34.24
C MET A 1 -1.04 -0.32 -34.79
N VAL A 2 -1.01 -1.47 -34.12
CA VAL A 2 -1.74 -2.68 -34.54
C VAL A 2 -3.21 -2.47 -34.19
N LEU A 3 -4.08 -2.71 -35.16
CA LEU A 3 -5.53 -2.62 -35.03
C LEU A 3 -6.02 -3.75 -34.11
N VAL A 4 -6.76 -3.40 -33.05
CA VAL A 4 -7.61 -4.35 -32.33
C VAL A 4 -9.04 -3.95 -32.68
N GLU A 5 -9.64 -4.74 -33.57
CA GLU A 5 -11.07 -4.73 -33.84
C GLU A 5 -11.77 -5.41 -32.67
N ASN A 6 -12.62 -4.69 -31.95
CA ASN A 6 -13.67 -5.29 -31.14
C ASN A 6 -14.95 -5.18 -31.96
N GLU A 7 -15.32 -6.29 -32.61
CA GLU A 7 -16.63 -6.50 -33.20
C GLU A 7 -17.63 -6.83 -32.09
N GLU A 8 -18.61 -5.97 -31.87
CA GLU A 8 -19.95 -6.39 -31.43
C GLU A 8 -20.96 -5.83 -32.43
N GLU A 9 -21.55 -6.74 -33.18
CA GLU A 9 -22.55 -6.54 -34.22
C GLU A 9 -23.94 -6.34 -33.57
N GLU A 10 -24.55 -5.18 -33.75
CA GLU A 10 -26.02 -5.08 -33.79
C GLU A 10 -26.46 -4.32 -35.04
N ALA A 11 -27.17 -5.05 -35.90
CA ALA A 11 -27.60 -4.61 -37.22
C ALA A 11 -28.79 -3.64 -37.14
N TYR A 12 -28.57 -2.39 -37.54
CA TYR A 12 -29.62 -1.49 -38.03
C TYR A 12 -29.22 -0.98 -39.42
N SER A 13 -30.07 -1.23 -40.42
CA SER A 13 -29.80 -0.95 -41.85
C SER A 13 -29.70 0.54 -42.22
N GLY A 14 -29.90 1.46 -41.26
CA GLY A 14 -29.56 2.88 -41.38
C GLY A 14 -28.16 3.26 -40.88
N GLY A 15 -27.49 2.36 -40.13
CA GLY A 15 -26.20 2.60 -39.49
C GLY A 15 -24.99 2.46 -40.43
N ALA A 16 -25.05 1.57 -41.42
CA ALA A 16 -23.90 1.30 -42.29
C ALA A 16 -23.44 2.50 -43.13
N ALA A 17 -24.39 3.32 -43.62
CA ALA A 17 -24.07 4.54 -44.37
C ALA A 17 -23.50 5.65 -43.48
N ALA A 18 -24.07 5.83 -42.28
CA ALA A 18 -23.56 6.78 -41.29
C ALA A 18 -22.16 6.37 -40.78
N LEU A 19 -21.95 5.07 -40.53
CA LEU A 19 -20.67 4.50 -40.14
C LEU A 19 -19.62 4.66 -41.25
N ALA A 20 -19.98 4.43 -42.51
CA ALA A 20 -19.08 4.62 -43.65
C ALA A 20 -18.70 6.10 -43.87
N ILE A 21 -19.64 7.02 -43.68
CA ILE A 21 -19.39 8.47 -43.72
C ILE A 21 -18.45 8.87 -42.56
N GLU A 22 -18.72 8.38 -41.35
CA GLU A 22 -17.92 8.67 -40.17
C GLU A 22 -16.49 8.13 -40.26
N ILE A 23 -16.32 6.92 -40.80
CA ILE A 23 -15.00 6.33 -41.07
C ILE A 23 -14.26 7.12 -42.16
N GLY A 24 -14.99 7.58 -43.19
CA GLY A 24 -14.44 8.41 -44.27
C GLY A 24 -13.95 9.78 -43.79
N ASP A 25 -14.73 10.47 -42.96
CA ASP A 25 -14.37 11.77 -42.38
C ASP A 25 -13.25 11.65 -41.33
N LYS A 26 -13.28 10.60 -40.49
CA LYS A 26 -12.19 10.28 -39.55
C LYS A 26 -10.84 10.15 -40.27
N LYS A 27 -10.83 9.38 -41.36
CA LYS A 27 -9.61 9.12 -42.13
C LYS A 27 -9.09 10.39 -42.79
N ARG A 28 -9.97 11.21 -43.36
CA ARG A 28 -9.64 12.50 -43.98
C ARG A 28 -9.06 13.49 -42.98
N ASP A 29 -9.71 13.70 -41.84
CA ASP A 29 -9.27 14.66 -40.82
C ASP A 29 -7.93 14.25 -40.20
N TYR A 30 -7.76 12.96 -39.93
CA TYR A 30 -6.49 12.41 -39.45
C TYR A 30 -5.36 12.58 -40.48
N GLU A 31 -5.61 12.26 -41.75
CA GLU A 31 -4.62 12.41 -42.82
C GLU A 31 -4.17 13.87 -42.98
N VAL A 32 -5.09 14.82 -42.90
CA VAL A 32 -4.78 16.26 -42.94
C VAL A 32 -3.92 16.68 -41.75
N VAL A 33 -4.30 16.32 -40.52
CA VAL A 33 -3.52 16.66 -39.31
C VAL A 33 -2.14 16.02 -39.37
N HIS A 34 -2.06 14.74 -39.74
CA HIS A 34 -0.81 13.99 -39.83
C HIS A 34 0.13 14.56 -40.89
N PHE A 35 -0.40 14.99 -42.05
CA PHE A 35 0.37 15.63 -43.10
C PHE A 35 0.97 16.96 -42.64
N VAL A 36 0.17 17.81 -41.98
CA VAL A 36 0.65 19.09 -41.44
C VAL A 36 1.68 18.89 -40.32
N ASP A 37 1.49 17.86 -39.48
CA ASP A 37 2.44 17.49 -38.42
C ASP A 37 3.77 17.01 -38.98
N LYS A 38 3.76 16.21 -40.06
CA LYS A 38 4.98 15.74 -40.74
C LYS A 38 5.80 16.90 -41.32
N LEU A 39 5.17 18.03 -41.60
CA LEU A 39 5.82 19.25 -42.07
C LEU A 39 6.24 20.19 -40.92
N GLU A 40 5.94 19.84 -39.65
CA GLU A 40 6.22 20.65 -38.44
C GLU A 40 5.76 22.12 -38.57
N ALA A 41 4.67 22.34 -39.30
CA ALA A 41 4.32 23.67 -39.80
C ALA A 41 3.20 24.35 -39.00
N TRP A 42 2.40 23.61 -38.22
CA TRP A 42 1.12 24.12 -37.70
C TRP A 42 1.25 25.41 -36.88
N HIS A 43 2.28 25.51 -36.04
CA HIS A 43 2.51 26.69 -35.19
C HIS A 43 3.15 27.87 -35.94
N ARG A 44 3.47 27.70 -37.23
CA ARG A 44 3.99 28.75 -38.13
C ARG A 44 2.97 29.19 -39.19
N LEU A 45 1.81 28.53 -39.25
CA LEU A 45 0.74 28.89 -40.18
C LEU A 45 0.09 30.23 -39.78
N PRO A 46 -0.52 30.95 -40.75
CA PRO A 46 -1.38 32.09 -40.44
C PRO A 46 -2.44 31.71 -39.39
N VAL A 47 -2.74 32.63 -38.47
CA VAL A 47 -3.55 32.38 -37.27
C VAL A 47 -4.86 31.67 -37.56
N ILE A 48 -5.59 32.08 -38.60
CA ILE A 48 -6.88 31.47 -38.96
C ILE A 48 -6.70 29.99 -39.38
N ILE A 49 -5.67 29.70 -40.17
CA ILE A 49 -5.38 28.34 -40.63
C ILE A 49 -4.89 27.48 -39.46
N GLY A 50 -4.05 28.03 -38.59
CA GLY A 50 -3.63 27.36 -37.36
C GLY A 50 -4.81 27.06 -36.42
N ALA A 51 -5.76 27.99 -36.29
CA ALA A 51 -6.98 27.79 -35.51
C ALA A 51 -7.89 26.70 -36.10
N VAL A 52 -8.02 26.64 -37.43
CA VAL A 52 -8.75 25.55 -38.12
C VAL A 52 -8.07 24.21 -37.85
N TYR A 53 -6.75 24.13 -37.99
CA TYR A 53 -5.97 22.92 -37.66
C TYR A 53 -6.19 22.49 -36.19
N LEU A 54 -6.11 23.42 -35.22
CA LEU A 54 -6.35 23.11 -33.81
C LEU A 54 -7.80 22.69 -33.55
N GLY A 55 -8.76 23.25 -34.28
CA GLY A 55 -10.16 22.85 -34.23
C GLY A 55 -10.35 21.38 -34.63
N ILE A 56 -9.79 20.98 -35.78
CA ILE A 56 -9.82 19.60 -36.26
C ILE A 56 -9.12 18.67 -35.28
N ARG A 57 -7.90 19.04 -34.83
CA ARG A 57 -7.14 18.24 -33.87
C ARG A 57 -7.88 18.06 -32.54
N ARG A 58 -8.52 19.12 -32.03
CA ARG A 58 -9.34 19.04 -30.81
C ARG A 58 -10.56 18.14 -31.01
N HIS A 59 -11.21 18.20 -32.18
CA HIS A 59 -12.34 17.32 -32.50
C HIS A 59 -11.92 15.85 -32.48
N LEU A 60 -10.78 15.52 -33.09
CA LEU A 60 -10.21 14.17 -33.05
C LEU A 60 -9.93 13.73 -31.60
N HIS A 61 -9.33 14.59 -30.76
CA HIS A 61 -9.09 14.26 -29.35
C HIS A 61 -10.38 14.08 -28.54
N GLN A 62 -11.41 14.88 -28.77
CA GLN A 62 -12.70 14.72 -28.09
C GLN A 62 -13.37 13.39 -28.46
N ARG A 63 -13.26 12.96 -29.73
CA ARG A 63 -13.91 11.73 -30.20
C ARG A 63 -13.13 10.47 -29.84
N TYR A 64 -11.79 10.53 -29.77
CA TYR A 64 -10.96 9.33 -29.67
C TYR A 64 -10.01 9.28 -28.45
N ASN A 65 -9.89 10.36 -27.68
CA ASN A 65 -8.99 10.46 -26.52
C ASN A 65 -9.75 10.81 -25.23
N LEU A 66 -11.03 10.45 -25.11
CA LEU A 66 -11.77 10.51 -23.86
C LEU A 66 -12.17 9.08 -23.49
N LEU A 67 -11.41 8.47 -22.57
CA LEU A 67 -11.61 7.11 -22.12
C LEU A 67 -12.20 7.13 -20.70
N HIS A 68 -13.40 6.56 -20.57
CA HIS A 68 -14.08 6.40 -19.30
C HIS A 68 -13.37 5.35 -18.42
N VAL A 69 -13.37 5.56 -17.10
CA VAL A 69 -12.80 4.64 -16.11
C VAL A 69 -13.79 4.51 -14.96
N GLY A 70 -14.07 3.28 -14.53
CA GLY A 70 -15.03 2.99 -13.46
C GLY A 70 -16.46 2.73 -13.98
N GLU A 71 -17.37 2.49 -13.04
CA GLU A 71 -18.81 2.33 -13.30
C GLU A 71 -19.55 3.67 -13.14
N ILE A 72 -20.64 3.84 -13.88
CA ILE A 72 -21.52 5.01 -13.79
C ILE A 72 -22.74 4.59 -12.96
N ASN A 73 -22.73 4.95 -11.67
CA ASN A 73 -23.73 4.52 -10.69
C ASN A 73 -24.58 5.68 -10.12
N GLY A 74 -24.52 6.87 -10.72
CA GLY A 74 -25.28 8.02 -10.25
C GLY A 74 -26.77 7.96 -10.62
N GLN A 75 -27.55 8.81 -9.95
CA GLN A 75 -29.00 8.91 -10.10
C GLN A 75 -29.39 10.21 -10.80
N ARG A 76 -30.58 10.21 -11.40
CA ARG A 76 -31.19 11.44 -11.91
C ARG A 76 -31.68 12.29 -10.75
N TYR A 77 -31.45 13.59 -10.83
CA TYR A 77 -31.86 14.57 -9.84
C TYR A 77 -32.55 15.77 -10.51
N ASN A 78 -33.21 16.61 -9.71
CA ASN A 78 -33.81 17.83 -10.22
C ASN A 78 -32.75 18.94 -10.34
N THR A 79 -32.40 19.31 -11.57
CA THR A 79 -31.40 20.35 -11.84
C THR A 79 -31.82 21.74 -11.34
N GLU A 80 -33.12 22.03 -11.22
CA GLU A 80 -33.61 23.32 -10.72
C GLU A 80 -33.40 23.48 -9.19
N GLU A 81 -33.37 22.37 -8.46
CA GLU A 81 -33.12 22.35 -7.01
C GLU A 81 -31.64 22.67 -6.69
N PHE A 82 -30.73 22.24 -7.56
CA PHE A 82 -29.28 22.40 -7.40
C PHE A 82 -28.71 23.44 -8.37
N ALA A 83 -29.27 24.66 -8.36
CA ALA A 83 -28.76 25.79 -9.16
C ALA A 83 -27.49 26.46 -8.60
N HIS A 84 -26.64 25.70 -7.90
CA HIS A 84 -25.40 26.16 -7.29
C HIS A 84 -24.36 25.03 -7.24
N ARG A 85 -23.08 25.36 -7.03
CA ARG A 85 -22.03 24.34 -6.83
C ARG A 85 -22.13 23.77 -5.42
N THR A 86 -22.34 22.47 -5.32
CA THR A 86 -22.32 21.71 -4.07
C THR A 86 -20.89 21.63 -3.52
N ALA A 87 -20.76 21.36 -2.22
CA ALA A 87 -19.46 21.35 -1.54
C ALA A 87 -18.54 20.20 -1.98
N ASP A 88 -19.11 19.07 -2.41
CA ASP A 88 -18.42 17.87 -2.86
C ASP A 88 -18.43 17.71 -4.39
N GLY A 89 -19.04 18.65 -5.12
CA GLY A 89 -19.12 18.63 -6.58
C GLY A 89 -20.21 17.72 -7.17
N THR A 90 -21.09 17.14 -6.33
CA THR A 90 -22.28 16.38 -6.77
C THR A 90 -23.31 17.28 -7.47
N CYS A 91 -24.27 16.66 -8.18
CA CYS A 91 -25.39 17.34 -8.83
C CYS A 91 -24.97 18.39 -9.88
N ASN A 92 -23.85 18.16 -10.57
CA ASN A 92 -23.35 19.08 -11.60
C ASN A 92 -23.66 18.60 -13.03
N HIS A 93 -23.59 17.29 -13.29
CA HIS A 93 -23.89 16.74 -14.62
C HIS A 93 -25.40 16.45 -14.77
N PRO A 94 -26.08 16.95 -15.81
CA PRO A 94 -27.56 16.99 -15.86
C PRO A 94 -28.27 15.62 -15.84
N SER A 95 -27.54 14.52 -16.05
CA SER A 95 -28.10 13.17 -16.09
C SER A 95 -27.57 12.23 -15.00
N ASP A 96 -26.56 12.65 -14.23
CA ASP A 96 -25.88 11.83 -13.23
C ASP A 96 -25.36 12.75 -12.11
N ASP A 97 -25.84 12.54 -10.90
CA ASP A 97 -25.50 13.35 -9.74
C ASP A 97 -24.06 13.16 -9.23
N THR A 98 -23.33 12.13 -9.67
CA THR A 98 -21.98 11.83 -9.20
C THR A 98 -20.87 12.30 -10.14
N ILE A 99 -21.13 12.49 -11.44
CA ILE A 99 -20.07 12.84 -12.39
C ILE A 99 -19.36 14.15 -12.01
N GLY A 100 -18.04 14.06 -11.78
CA GLY A 100 -17.19 15.20 -11.42
C GLY A 100 -17.19 15.55 -9.93
N SER A 101 -17.82 14.73 -9.07
CA SER A 101 -17.74 14.88 -7.62
C SER A 101 -16.44 14.32 -7.04
N GLN A 102 -16.13 14.71 -5.80
CA GLN A 102 -15.00 14.19 -5.05
C GLN A 102 -15.08 12.66 -4.89
N GLY A 103 -13.97 11.97 -5.14
CA GLY A 103 -13.87 10.51 -5.00
C GLY A 103 -14.27 9.72 -6.25
N THR A 104 -14.63 10.40 -7.34
CA THR A 104 -14.84 9.77 -8.65
C THR A 104 -13.53 9.37 -9.32
N PHE A 105 -13.59 8.39 -10.23
CA PHE A 105 -12.40 7.90 -10.94
C PHE A 105 -11.82 8.95 -11.89
N LEU A 106 -10.49 9.01 -11.97
CA LEU A 106 -9.79 9.79 -12.99
C LEU A 106 -9.88 9.09 -14.35
N GLY A 107 -10.53 9.76 -15.32
CA GLY A 107 -10.55 9.33 -16.72
C GLY A 107 -9.17 9.33 -17.37
N ARG A 108 -9.07 8.79 -18.59
CA ARG A 108 -7.79 8.71 -19.32
C ARG A 108 -7.91 9.30 -20.72
N ASN A 109 -6.82 9.86 -21.22
CA ASN A 109 -6.72 10.29 -22.63
C ASN A 109 -5.98 9.30 -23.53
N MET A 110 -5.32 8.31 -22.93
CA MET A 110 -4.59 7.25 -23.61
C MET A 110 -4.90 5.91 -22.94
N PRO A 111 -4.98 4.80 -23.71
CA PRO A 111 -5.12 3.47 -23.14
C PRO A 111 -4.01 3.20 -22.13
N PRO A 112 -4.29 2.45 -21.05
CA PRO A 112 -3.25 2.07 -20.09
C PRO A 112 -2.20 1.22 -20.81
N SER A 113 -0.95 1.67 -20.79
CA SER A 113 0.17 0.89 -21.30
C SER A 113 0.79 0.10 -20.15
N THR A 114 0.85 -1.23 -20.28
CA THR A 114 1.78 -2.03 -19.47
C THR A 114 3.18 -1.80 -20.03
N SER A 115 4.00 -1.05 -19.29
CA SER A 115 5.43 -0.96 -19.60
C SER A 115 6.04 -2.36 -19.48
N SER A 116 6.90 -2.75 -20.42
CA SER A 116 7.74 -3.95 -20.29
C SER A 116 8.84 -3.76 -19.23
N TYR A 117 9.10 -2.51 -18.84
CA TYR A 117 9.98 -2.16 -17.72
C TYR A 117 9.17 -2.10 -16.41
N GLY A 118 9.73 -2.66 -15.34
CA GLY A 118 9.15 -2.57 -14.00
C GLY A 118 9.14 -1.12 -13.47
N LEU A 119 8.38 -0.89 -12.39
CA LEU A 119 8.29 0.41 -11.70
C LEU A 119 9.66 1.03 -11.33
N LEU A 120 10.68 0.18 -11.16
CA LEU A 120 12.03 0.56 -10.76
C LEU A 120 13.05 0.47 -11.90
N GLU A 121 12.61 0.37 -13.17
CA GLU A 121 13.49 0.20 -14.32
C GLU A 121 13.26 1.29 -15.39
N PRO A 122 14.25 2.17 -15.64
CA PRO A 122 15.40 2.44 -14.79
C PRO A 122 14.98 3.00 -13.42
N HIS A 123 15.83 2.83 -12.41
CA HIS A 123 15.49 3.26 -11.05
C HIS A 123 15.10 4.74 -11.01
N PRO A 124 13.93 5.13 -10.46
CA PRO A 124 13.42 6.50 -10.50
C PRO A 124 14.40 7.54 -9.96
N THR A 125 15.18 7.20 -8.93
CA THR A 125 16.24 8.08 -8.40
C THR A 125 17.35 8.36 -9.42
N VAL A 126 17.65 7.42 -10.32
CA VAL A 126 18.62 7.65 -11.41
C VAL A 126 18.05 8.66 -12.40
N VAL A 127 16.78 8.54 -12.77
CA VAL A 127 16.08 9.51 -13.61
C VAL A 127 16.06 10.88 -12.94
N ALA A 128 15.64 10.95 -11.67
CA ALA A 128 15.55 12.18 -10.91
C ALA A 128 16.93 12.88 -10.79
N SER A 129 17.98 12.13 -10.42
CA SER A 129 19.32 12.71 -10.23
C SER A 129 20.02 13.08 -11.53
N LYS A 130 19.89 12.28 -12.59
CA LYS A 130 20.61 12.51 -13.85
C LYS A 130 19.88 13.45 -14.80
N LEU A 131 18.54 13.44 -14.82
CA LEU A 131 17.73 14.13 -15.82
C LEU A 131 16.90 15.29 -15.26
N LEU A 132 16.37 15.17 -14.04
CA LEU A 132 15.45 16.19 -13.49
C LEU A 132 16.12 17.19 -12.53
N ALA A 133 17.17 16.75 -11.82
CA ALA A 133 17.86 17.58 -10.85
C ALA A 133 18.44 18.83 -11.52
N ARG A 134 18.01 20.00 -11.02
CA ARG A 134 18.44 21.30 -11.55
C ARG A 134 19.94 21.48 -11.33
N LYS A 135 20.72 21.39 -12.41
CA LYS A 135 22.17 21.69 -12.39
C LYS A 135 22.45 23.19 -12.46
N LYS A 136 21.74 23.87 -13.36
CA LYS A 136 21.76 25.32 -13.52
C LYS A 136 20.32 25.81 -13.62
N PHE A 137 20.05 26.96 -13.04
CA PHE A 137 18.75 27.60 -13.18
C PHE A 137 18.60 28.16 -14.61
N ILE A 138 17.47 27.82 -15.24
CA ILE A 138 17.05 28.33 -16.55
C ILE A 138 15.69 28.98 -16.28
N ASP A 139 15.58 30.27 -16.58
CA ASP A 139 14.31 31.00 -16.44
C ASP A 139 13.54 31.04 -17.76
N ASN A 140 12.31 31.55 -17.69
CA ASN A 140 11.44 31.79 -18.85
C ASN A 140 11.56 33.25 -19.34
N GLY A 141 12.69 33.92 -19.07
CA GLY A 141 12.87 35.34 -19.34
C GLY A 141 11.78 36.21 -18.73
N LYS A 142 11.15 37.05 -19.56
CA LYS A 142 10.05 37.95 -19.16
C LYS A 142 8.65 37.39 -19.45
N GLN A 143 8.54 36.18 -19.99
CA GLN A 143 7.28 35.64 -20.51
C GLN A 143 6.38 35.07 -19.40
N PHE A 144 6.96 34.47 -18.36
CA PHE A 144 6.22 33.80 -17.30
C PHE A 144 6.85 34.08 -15.93
N ASN A 145 6.12 34.77 -15.07
CA ASN A 145 6.60 35.20 -13.76
C ASN A 145 6.17 34.23 -12.64
N MET A 146 6.65 34.49 -11.42
CA MET A 146 6.31 33.65 -10.26
C MET A 146 4.83 33.67 -9.88
N ILE A 147 4.10 34.75 -10.18
CA ILE A 147 2.65 34.82 -9.94
C ILE A 147 1.94 33.79 -10.82
N ALA A 148 2.34 33.68 -12.08
CA ALA A 148 1.79 32.69 -13.00
C ALA A 148 2.15 31.25 -12.56
N CYS A 149 3.35 31.03 -11.99
CA CYS A 149 3.70 29.75 -11.36
C CYS A 149 2.80 29.42 -10.16
N SER A 150 2.56 30.40 -9.29
CA SER A 150 1.66 30.22 -8.14
C SER A 150 0.22 30.01 -8.57
N TRP A 151 -0.23 30.69 -9.63
CA TRP A 151 -1.57 30.52 -10.18
C TRP A 151 -1.79 29.10 -10.70
N ILE A 152 -0.85 28.53 -11.47
CA ILE A 152 -1.05 27.16 -11.96
C ILE A 152 -1.03 26.14 -10.80
N GLN A 153 -0.21 26.35 -9.77
CA GLN A 153 -0.26 25.50 -8.58
C GLN A 153 -1.61 25.62 -7.84
N PHE A 154 -2.13 26.83 -7.70
CA PHE A 154 -3.46 27.07 -7.12
C PHE A 154 -4.58 26.39 -7.92
N MET A 155 -4.49 26.38 -9.25
CA MET A 155 -5.42 25.62 -10.10
C MET A 155 -5.32 24.11 -9.89
N ILE A 156 -4.10 23.57 -9.70
CA ILE A 156 -3.93 22.14 -9.39
C ILE A 156 -4.62 21.77 -8.07
N HIS A 157 -4.54 22.64 -7.05
CA HIS A 157 -5.23 22.43 -5.77
C HIS A 157 -6.76 22.40 -5.89
N ASP A 158 -7.33 22.94 -6.97
CA ASP A 158 -8.76 22.85 -7.29
C ASP A 158 -9.07 21.60 -8.15
N TRP A 159 -8.23 21.32 -9.16
CA TRP A 159 -8.57 20.34 -10.21
C TRP A 159 -8.32 18.88 -9.85
N VAL A 160 -7.18 18.57 -9.24
CA VAL A 160 -6.75 17.17 -9.17
C VAL A 160 -5.84 16.90 -7.98
N ASP A 161 -6.20 15.87 -7.25
CA ASP A 161 -5.32 15.16 -6.35
C ASP A 161 -5.58 13.66 -6.49
N HIS A 162 -4.59 12.83 -6.17
CA HIS A 162 -4.79 11.39 -6.14
C HIS A 162 -5.21 11.01 -4.73
N LEU A 163 -6.24 10.17 -4.60
CA LEU A 163 -6.55 9.57 -3.30
C LEU A 163 -5.35 8.72 -2.88
N GLU A 164 -4.67 9.14 -1.82
CA GLU A 164 -3.49 8.46 -1.30
C GLU A 164 -3.89 7.42 -0.26
N ASP A 165 -3.26 6.24 -0.30
CA ASP A 165 -3.33 5.31 0.80
C ASP A 165 -2.74 5.96 2.06
N THR A 166 -3.42 5.78 3.20
CA THR A 166 -3.08 6.32 4.55
C THR A 166 -1.63 6.05 5.02
N GLU A 167 -0.89 5.20 4.32
CA GLU A 167 0.53 4.90 4.53
C GLU A 167 1.45 6.13 4.39
N GLN A 168 1.16 7.06 3.47
CA GLN A 168 2.03 8.22 3.23
C GLN A 168 1.98 9.25 4.37
N VAL A 169 0.81 9.41 5.01
CA VAL A 169 0.62 10.31 6.16
C VAL A 169 1.44 9.83 7.35
N VAL A 170 1.39 8.53 7.68
CA VAL A 170 2.19 7.94 8.76
C VAL A 170 3.68 8.11 8.47
N HIS A 171 4.11 7.81 7.24
CA HIS A 171 5.50 7.95 6.83
C HIS A 171 6.01 9.40 6.90
N PHE A 172 5.20 10.39 6.53
CA PHE A 172 5.56 11.80 6.64
C PHE A 172 5.79 12.22 8.10
N VAL A 173 4.87 11.85 9.00
CA VAL A 173 4.99 12.16 10.44
C VAL A 173 6.19 11.42 11.06
N ASP A 174 6.47 10.19 10.64
CA ASP A 174 7.63 9.40 11.08
C ASP A 174 8.94 10.04 10.67
N LYS A 175 9.03 10.55 9.44
CA LYS A 175 10.22 11.25 8.93
C LYS A 175 10.54 12.51 9.74
N LEU A 176 9.54 13.12 10.37
CA LEU A 176 9.71 14.28 11.23
C LEU A 176 10.00 13.90 12.70
N GLU A 177 10.00 12.60 13.04
CA GLU A 177 10.13 12.07 14.42
C GLU A 177 9.18 12.77 15.42
N ALA A 178 7.99 13.13 14.94
CA ALA A 178 7.13 14.08 15.65
C ALA A 178 5.95 13.43 16.37
N TRP A 179 5.57 12.19 16.01
CA TRP A 179 4.27 11.61 16.40
C TRP A 179 3.99 11.66 17.92
N HIS A 180 5.00 11.36 18.74
CA HIS A 180 4.88 11.31 20.21
C HIS A 180 4.98 12.70 20.87
N ARG A 181 5.22 13.75 20.09
CA ARG A 181 5.24 15.16 20.53
C ARG A 181 4.01 15.94 20.08
N LEU A 182 3.13 15.34 19.27
CA LEU A 182 1.90 15.96 18.81
C LEU A 182 0.89 16.10 19.98
N PRO A 183 -0.05 17.07 19.89
CA PRO A 183 -1.19 17.11 20.80
C PRO A 183 -1.91 15.77 20.87
N VAL A 184 -2.40 15.41 22.06
CA VAL A 184 -2.92 14.06 22.37
C VAL A 184 -3.91 13.53 21.35
N ILE A 185 -4.87 14.35 20.90
CA ILE A 185 -5.88 13.93 19.92
C ILE A 185 -5.24 13.58 18.58
N ILE A 186 -4.29 14.40 18.10
CA ILE A 186 -3.59 14.17 16.83
C ILE A 186 -2.70 12.93 16.95
N GLY A 187 -1.99 12.76 18.08
CA GLY A 187 -1.21 11.56 18.35
C GLY A 187 -2.08 10.29 18.39
N ALA A 188 -3.28 10.36 18.98
CA ALA A 188 -4.23 9.26 19.00
C ALA A 188 -4.77 8.91 17.61
N VAL A 189 -5.07 9.92 16.77
CA VAL A 189 -5.44 9.71 15.36
C VAL A 189 -4.31 9.02 14.60
N TYR A 190 -3.08 9.51 14.74
CA TYR A 190 -1.90 8.87 14.14
C TYR A 190 -1.76 7.40 14.58
N LEU A 191 -1.89 7.11 15.87
CA LEU A 191 -1.85 5.73 16.39
C LEU A 191 -3.00 4.87 15.88
N GLY A 192 -4.19 5.45 15.71
CA GLY A 192 -5.36 4.79 15.13
C GLY A 192 -5.10 4.36 13.69
N ILE A 193 -4.57 5.27 12.87
CA ILE A 193 -4.18 4.98 11.48
C ILE A 193 -3.09 3.92 11.45
N ARG A 194 -2.02 4.08 12.22
CA ARG A 194 -0.90 3.13 12.27
C ARG A 194 -1.36 1.73 12.71
N ARG A 195 -2.24 1.65 13.69
CA ARG A 195 -2.85 0.38 14.13
C ARG A 195 -3.69 -0.25 13.03
N HIS A 196 -4.49 0.54 12.30
CA HIS A 196 -5.28 0.04 11.17
C HIS A 196 -4.38 -0.57 10.08
N LEU A 197 -3.29 0.11 9.73
CA LEU A 197 -2.29 -0.41 8.78
C LEU A 197 -1.70 -1.74 9.28
N HIS A 198 -1.31 -1.81 10.56
CA HIS A 198 -0.79 -3.07 11.13
C HIS A 198 -1.83 -4.20 11.14
N GLN A 199 -3.10 -3.91 11.42
CA GLN A 199 -4.16 -4.91 11.33
C GLN A 199 -4.36 -5.41 9.90
N ARG A 200 -4.26 -4.51 8.91
CA ARG A 200 -4.48 -4.84 7.51
C ARG A 200 -3.33 -5.63 6.88
N TYR A 201 -2.09 -5.32 7.23
CA TYR A 201 -0.89 -5.80 6.54
C TYR A 201 0.07 -6.64 7.41
N ASN A 202 -0.08 -6.63 8.74
CA ASN A 202 0.81 -7.31 9.68
C ASN A 202 0.09 -8.38 10.53
N LEU A 203 -1.00 -8.97 10.03
CA LEU A 203 -1.62 -10.16 10.61
C LEU A 203 -1.51 -11.31 9.61
N LEU A 204 -0.46 -12.13 9.77
CA LEU A 204 -0.16 -13.24 8.89
C LEU A 204 -0.50 -14.55 9.59
N HIS A 205 -1.44 -15.28 8.99
CA HIS A 205 -1.88 -16.59 9.48
C HIS A 205 -0.78 -17.65 9.29
N VAL A 206 -0.74 -18.62 10.19
CA VAL A 206 0.21 -19.75 10.18
C VAL A 206 -0.55 -21.05 10.42
N GLY A 207 -0.39 -22.02 9.51
CA GLY A 207 -1.14 -23.28 9.56
C GLY A 207 -2.52 -23.18 8.89
N GLU A 208 -3.28 -24.26 8.97
CA GLU A 208 -4.68 -24.32 8.53
C GLU A 208 -5.63 -24.07 9.70
N ILE A 209 -6.85 -23.65 9.39
CA ILE A 209 -7.95 -23.44 10.33
C ILE A 209 -8.84 -24.69 10.23
N ASN A 210 -8.66 -25.61 11.17
CA ASN A 210 -9.27 -26.94 11.14
C ASN A 210 -10.25 -27.20 12.29
N GLY A 211 -10.63 -26.17 13.05
CA GLY A 211 -11.60 -26.30 14.12
C GLY A 211 -13.03 -26.48 13.60
N GLN A 212 -13.90 -26.91 14.49
CA GLN A 212 -15.30 -27.16 14.23
C GLN A 212 -16.16 -26.00 14.69
N ARG A 213 -17.32 -25.84 14.05
CA ARG A 213 -18.37 -24.97 14.58
C ARG A 213 -18.97 -25.61 15.82
N TYR A 214 -19.22 -24.78 16.83
CA TYR A 214 -19.82 -25.19 18.09
C TYR A 214 -20.92 -24.20 18.47
N ASN A 215 -21.76 -24.59 19.44
CA ASN A 215 -22.77 -23.68 19.98
C ASN A 215 -22.12 -22.73 21.00
N THR A 216 -21.99 -21.46 20.63
CA THR A 216 -21.38 -20.44 21.51
C THR A 216 -22.16 -20.23 22.81
N GLU A 217 -23.47 -20.49 22.83
CA GLU A 217 -24.31 -20.34 24.03
C GLU A 217 -24.00 -21.39 25.11
N GLU A 218 -23.42 -22.53 24.73
CA GLU A 218 -23.04 -23.60 25.66
C GLU A 218 -21.78 -23.23 26.47
N PHE A 219 -20.94 -22.34 25.94
CA PHE A 219 -19.64 -21.96 26.50
C PHE A 219 -19.61 -20.49 26.94
N ALA A 220 -20.40 -20.15 27.96
CA ALA A 220 -20.40 -18.83 28.59
C ALA A 220 -19.27 -18.62 29.62
N HIS A 221 -18.17 -19.37 29.51
CA HIS A 221 -17.02 -19.34 30.43
C HIS A 221 -15.72 -19.62 29.69
N ARG A 222 -14.58 -19.28 30.29
CA ARG A 222 -13.26 -19.62 29.75
C ARG A 222 -12.97 -21.10 30.00
N THR A 223 -12.76 -21.85 28.93
CA THR A 223 -12.35 -23.27 28.99
C THR A 223 -10.90 -23.38 29.48
N ALA A 224 -10.54 -24.53 30.04
CA ALA A 224 -9.23 -24.75 30.67
C ALA A 224 -8.06 -24.72 29.66
N ASP A 225 -8.31 -25.11 28.42
CA ASP A 225 -7.34 -25.18 27.33
C ASP A 225 -7.52 -24.06 26.29
N GLY A 226 -8.44 -23.11 26.52
CA GLY A 226 -8.69 -21.96 25.65
C GLY A 226 -9.52 -22.27 24.39
N THR A 227 -10.09 -23.48 24.27
CA THR A 227 -11.03 -23.84 23.21
C THR A 227 -12.39 -23.12 23.33
N CYS A 228 -13.20 -23.18 22.29
CA CYS A 228 -14.57 -22.66 22.26
C CYS A 228 -14.69 -21.15 22.58
N ASN A 229 -13.69 -20.36 22.20
CA ASN A 229 -13.72 -18.89 22.36
C ASN A 229 -14.07 -18.16 21.05
N HIS A 230 -13.45 -18.55 19.94
CA HIS A 230 -13.69 -17.90 18.65
C HIS A 230 -15.04 -18.30 18.04
N PRO A 231 -15.91 -17.36 17.61
CA PRO A 231 -17.31 -17.65 17.26
C PRO A 231 -17.56 -18.71 16.19
N SER A 232 -16.57 -19.01 15.34
CA SER A 232 -16.71 -19.92 14.21
C SER A 232 -15.73 -21.09 14.20
N ASP A 233 -14.80 -21.16 15.15
CA ASP A 233 -13.76 -22.21 15.23
C ASP A 233 -13.43 -22.47 16.70
N ASP A 234 -13.65 -23.69 17.15
CA ASP A 234 -13.44 -24.10 18.54
C ASP A 234 -11.96 -24.18 18.97
N THR A 235 -11.00 -24.20 18.04
CA THR A 235 -9.57 -24.35 18.33
C THR A 235 -8.78 -23.06 18.32
N ILE A 236 -9.29 -21.97 17.74
CA ILE A 236 -8.51 -20.71 17.65
C ILE A 236 -8.15 -20.21 19.05
N GLY A 237 -6.84 -20.04 19.26
CA GLY A 237 -6.26 -19.55 20.52
C GLY A 237 -6.29 -20.56 21.67
N SER A 238 -6.53 -21.85 21.39
CA SER A 238 -6.32 -22.91 22.36
C SER A 238 -4.84 -23.28 22.51
N GLN A 239 -4.52 -24.05 23.55
CA GLN A 239 -3.21 -24.62 23.77
C GLN A 239 -2.79 -25.52 22.59
N GLY A 240 -1.54 -25.41 22.16
CA GLY A 240 -0.98 -26.25 21.09
C GLY A 240 -1.26 -25.73 19.68
N THR A 241 -1.85 -24.55 19.53
CA THR A 241 -2.08 -23.90 18.24
C THR A 241 -0.84 -23.17 17.72
N PHE A 242 -0.81 -22.88 16.42
CA PHE A 242 0.31 -22.18 15.78
C PHE A 242 0.44 -20.73 16.25
N LEU A 243 1.68 -20.28 16.45
CA LEU A 243 2.00 -18.86 16.62
C LEU A 243 1.91 -18.14 15.27
N GLY A 244 1.02 -17.15 15.21
CA GLY A 244 0.90 -16.24 14.07
C GLY A 244 2.16 -15.39 13.83
N ARG A 245 2.19 -14.65 12.71
CA ARG A 245 3.31 -13.75 12.38
C ARG A 245 2.82 -12.34 12.10
N ASN A 246 3.65 -11.35 12.44
CA ASN A 246 3.42 -9.96 12.02
C ASN A 246 4.25 -9.53 10.80
N MET A 247 5.26 -10.33 10.45
CA MET A 247 6.16 -10.07 9.34
C MET A 247 6.42 -11.36 8.57
N PRO A 248 6.63 -11.28 7.25
CA PRO A 248 7.06 -12.43 6.49
C PRO A 248 8.40 -12.97 7.04
N PRO A 249 8.72 -14.26 6.83
CA PRO A 249 10.01 -14.81 7.21
C PRO A 249 11.15 -13.97 6.62
N SER A 250 12.18 -13.75 7.42
CA SER A 250 13.36 -13.01 6.96
C SER A 250 14.01 -13.71 5.78
N THR A 251 14.33 -12.94 4.73
CA THR A 251 15.14 -13.36 3.58
C THR A 251 16.64 -13.18 3.82
N SER A 252 17.03 -12.78 5.05
CA SER A 252 18.42 -12.52 5.38
C SER A 252 19.30 -13.74 5.13
N SER A 253 20.46 -13.49 4.52
CA SER A 253 21.48 -14.50 4.28
C SER A 253 22.35 -14.81 5.50
N TYR A 254 22.18 -14.09 6.61
CA TYR A 254 22.96 -14.33 7.82
C TYR A 254 22.61 -15.68 8.43
N GLY A 255 23.63 -16.49 8.71
CA GLY A 255 23.47 -17.76 9.41
C GLY A 255 23.05 -17.57 10.86
N LEU A 256 22.51 -18.64 11.48
CA LEU A 256 22.13 -18.64 12.90
C LEU A 256 23.28 -18.28 13.86
N LEU A 257 24.52 -18.47 13.42
CA LEU A 257 25.74 -18.18 14.19
C LEU A 257 26.50 -16.95 13.69
N GLU A 258 25.88 -16.09 12.88
CA GLU A 258 26.54 -14.93 12.26
C GLU A 258 25.80 -13.61 12.59
N PRO A 259 26.38 -12.72 13.40
CA PRO A 259 27.56 -12.94 14.25
C PRO A 259 27.28 -13.97 15.36
N HIS A 260 28.34 -14.59 15.89
CA HIS A 260 28.18 -15.66 16.88
C HIS A 260 27.42 -15.16 18.12
N PRO A 261 26.35 -15.86 18.60
CA PRO A 261 25.48 -15.37 19.67
C PRO A 261 26.24 -15.01 20.96
N THR A 262 27.28 -15.77 21.30
CA THR A 262 28.15 -15.47 22.45
C THR A 262 28.89 -14.14 22.31
N VAL A 263 29.26 -13.74 21.09
CA VAL A 263 29.88 -12.42 20.83
C VAL A 263 28.89 -11.32 21.15
N VAL A 264 27.64 -11.47 20.68
CA VAL A 264 26.55 -10.51 20.94
C VAL A 264 26.26 -10.43 22.44
N ALA A 265 26.11 -11.58 23.11
CA ALA A 265 25.86 -11.65 24.54
C ALA A 265 26.97 -10.98 25.36
N SER A 266 28.24 -11.30 25.09
CA SER A 266 29.38 -10.77 25.83
C SER A 266 29.62 -9.27 25.57
N LYS A 267 29.54 -8.84 24.31
CA LYS A 267 29.89 -7.46 23.93
C LYS A 267 28.76 -6.46 24.13
N LEU A 268 27.50 -6.86 23.89
CA LEU A 268 26.35 -5.95 23.84
C LEU A 268 25.34 -6.14 24.98
N LEU A 269 25.15 -7.36 25.49
CA LEU A 269 24.10 -7.66 26.47
C LEU A 269 24.60 -7.79 27.91
N ALA A 270 25.84 -8.23 28.10
CA ALA A 270 26.43 -8.42 29.42
C ALA A 270 26.39 -7.11 30.21
N ARG A 271 25.72 -7.14 31.37
CA ARG A 271 25.56 -5.97 32.24
C ARG A 271 26.91 -5.51 32.76
N LYS A 272 27.37 -4.35 32.30
CA LYS A 272 28.60 -3.68 32.81
C LYS A 272 28.32 -2.79 34.01
N LYS A 273 27.26 -1.99 33.91
CA LYS A 273 26.76 -1.11 34.97
C LYS A 273 25.26 -1.33 35.10
N PHE A 274 24.76 -1.31 36.31
CA PHE A 274 23.32 -1.32 36.55
C PHE A 274 22.74 0.06 36.15
N ILE A 275 21.75 0.03 35.26
CA ILE A 275 20.97 1.19 34.82
C ILE A 275 19.52 0.85 35.15
N ASP A 276 18.87 1.72 35.93
CA ASP A 276 17.47 1.57 36.32
C ASP A 276 16.55 2.52 35.55
N ASN A 277 15.25 2.42 35.83
CA ASN A 277 14.21 3.28 35.26
C ASN A 277 13.78 4.39 36.24
N GLY A 278 14.64 4.75 37.20
CA GLY A 278 14.34 5.70 38.26
C GLY A 278 13.04 5.37 39.01
N LYS A 279 12.09 6.31 39.01
CA LYS A 279 10.77 6.15 39.65
C LYS A 279 9.68 5.65 38.70
N GLN A 280 9.97 5.52 37.40
CA GLN A 280 8.95 5.25 36.39
C GLN A 280 8.47 3.80 36.39
N PHE A 281 9.36 2.83 36.65
CA PHE A 281 9.05 1.42 36.53
C PHE A 281 9.73 0.60 37.62
N ASN A 282 8.95 -0.01 38.51
CA ASN A 282 9.42 -0.72 39.69
C ASN A 282 9.52 -2.24 39.46
N MET A 283 10.02 -2.98 40.47
CA MET A 283 10.17 -4.43 40.39
C MET A 283 8.84 -5.19 40.33
N ILE A 284 7.76 -4.65 40.89
CA ILE A 284 6.42 -5.26 40.78
C ILE A 284 5.98 -5.24 39.32
N ALA A 285 6.19 -4.14 38.61
CA ALA A 285 5.87 -4.04 37.19
C ALA A 285 6.75 -5.00 36.34
N CYS A 286 8.01 -5.22 36.74
CA CYS A 286 8.88 -6.24 36.13
C CYS A 286 8.36 -7.66 36.36
N SER A 287 7.95 -7.99 37.59
CA SER A 287 7.33 -9.28 37.89
C SER A 287 5.99 -9.46 37.17
N TRP A 288 5.21 -8.39 37.04
CA TRP A 288 3.92 -8.41 36.34
C TRP A 288 4.08 -8.77 34.86
N ILE A 289 5.03 -8.16 34.14
CA ILE A 289 5.20 -8.50 32.72
C ILE A 289 5.65 -9.95 32.53
N GLN A 290 6.47 -10.50 33.42
CA GLN A 290 6.79 -11.93 33.40
C GLN A 290 5.57 -12.81 33.71
N PHE A 291 4.73 -12.39 34.66
CA PHE A 291 3.46 -13.05 34.97
C PHE A 291 2.51 -13.06 33.76
N MET A 292 2.46 -11.97 32.98
CA MET A 292 1.72 -11.94 31.72
C MET A 292 2.30 -12.88 30.65
N ILE A 293 3.63 -12.95 30.52
CA ILE A 293 4.27 -13.92 29.60
C ILE A 293 3.94 -15.36 30.01
N HIS A 294 3.84 -15.63 31.32
CA HIS A 294 3.40 -16.91 31.87
C HIS A 294 1.95 -17.27 31.52
N ASP A 295 1.13 -16.28 31.18
CA ASP A 295 -0.24 -16.46 30.68
C ASP A 295 -0.20 -16.69 29.15
N TRP A 296 0.45 -15.81 28.40
CA TRP A 296 0.25 -15.70 26.95
C TRP A 296 1.03 -16.70 26.10
N VAL A 297 2.31 -16.96 26.39
CA VAL A 297 3.18 -17.57 25.38
C VAL A 297 4.33 -18.38 25.94
N ASP A 298 4.51 -19.57 25.36
CA ASP A 298 5.72 -20.38 25.48
C ASP A 298 5.86 -21.27 24.24
N HIS A 299 7.09 -21.54 23.79
CA HIS A 299 7.33 -22.29 22.55
C HIS A 299 7.44 -23.78 22.83
N LEU A 300 6.81 -24.62 21.99
CA LEU A 300 7.04 -26.06 22.05
C LEU A 300 8.49 -26.38 21.67
N GLU A 301 9.19 -27.08 22.56
CA GLU A 301 10.53 -27.60 22.34
C GLU A 301 10.49 -28.98 21.65
N ASP A 302 11.54 -29.27 20.87
CA ASP A 302 11.80 -30.58 20.30
C ASP A 302 12.60 -31.45 21.28
N THR A 303 12.72 -32.73 21.01
CA THR A 303 13.54 -33.64 21.83
C THR A 303 15.03 -33.59 21.46
N GLU A 304 15.35 -33.00 20.29
CA GLU A 304 16.72 -32.80 19.81
C GLU A 304 17.43 -31.70 20.61
N GLN A 305 18.54 -32.06 21.25
CA GLN A 305 19.44 -31.10 21.89
C GLN A 305 20.50 -30.60 20.92
N ILE A 306 20.74 -29.30 20.94
CA ILE A 306 21.83 -28.66 20.23
C ILE A 306 22.78 -27.99 21.22
N GLU A 307 24.05 -27.91 20.85
CA GLU A 307 25.10 -27.30 21.66
C GLU A 307 25.64 -26.05 20.96
N ILE A 308 25.78 -24.95 21.71
CA ILE A 308 26.55 -23.79 21.27
C ILE A 308 27.80 -23.71 22.14
N ARG A 309 28.96 -23.61 21.48
CA ARG A 309 30.25 -23.42 22.13
C ARG A 309 30.77 -22.01 21.87
N ALA A 310 31.24 -21.35 22.92
CA ALA A 310 31.84 -20.04 22.81
C ALA A 310 33.14 -20.10 21.96
N PRO A 311 33.35 -19.18 21.01
CA PRO A 311 34.62 -19.04 20.32
C PRO A 311 35.76 -18.76 21.30
N ASP A 312 36.95 -19.27 20.99
CA ASP A 312 38.10 -19.22 21.91
C ASP A 312 38.46 -17.77 22.30
N GLU A 313 38.26 -16.81 21.38
CA GLU A 313 38.57 -15.39 21.59
C GLU A 313 37.75 -14.72 22.71
N ILE A 314 36.56 -15.25 23.04
CA ILE A 314 35.64 -14.67 24.03
C ILE A 314 35.35 -15.65 25.18
N SER A 315 35.75 -16.91 25.04
CA SER A 315 35.52 -18.00 25.99
C SER A 315 35.98 -17.68 27.43
N SER A 316 36.98 -16.81 27.62
CA SER A 316 37.51 -16.42 28.92
C SER A 316 36.59 -15.50 29.73
N GLY A 317 35.72 -14.73 29.05
CA GLY A 317 34.75 -13.82 29.67
C GLY A 317 33.34 -14.40 29.81
N CYS A 318 33.12 -15.64 29.36
CA CYS A 318 31.82 -16.29 29.40
C CYS A 318 31.67 -17.17 30.65
N PRO A 319 30.58 -17.04 31.42
CA PRO A 319 30.32 -17.92 32.56
C PRO A 319 30.22 -19.41 32.17
N LEU A 320 29.68 -19.69 30.98
CA LEU A 320 29.59 -21.03 30.40
C LEU A 320 30.37 -21.07 29.09
N LYS A 321 31.29 -22.04 28.97
CA LYS A 321 32.10 -22.24 27.75
C LYS A 321 31.31 -22.94 26.63
N SER A 322 30.36 -23.79 26.99
CA SER A 322 29.32 -24.29 26.12
C SER A 322 28.06 -24.56 26.92
N PHE A 323 26.93 -24.63 26.23
CA PHE A 323 25.65 -25.02 26.83
C PHE A 323 24.80 -25.75 25.80
N LYS A 324 23.96 -26.66 26.30
CA LYS A 324 23.00 -27.43 25.51
C LYS A 324 21.59 -26.96 25.80
N PHE A 325 20.75 -26.97 24.78
CA PHE A 325 19.34 -26.62 24.89
C PHE A 325 18.54 -27.36 23.82
N PHE A 326 17.23 -27.43 24.02
CA PHE A 326 16.33 -28.06 23.06
C PHE A 326 16.03 -27.10 21.91
N LYS A 327 15.96 -27.65 20.70
CA LYS A 327 15.57 -26.90 19.52
C LYS A 327 14.08 -26.56 19.58
N THR A 328 13.66 -25.41 19.06
CA THR A 328 12.24 -25.12 18.90
C THR A 328 11.61 -26.12 17.92
N LYS A 329 10.49 -26.75 18.31
CA LYS A 329 9.76 -27.69 17.47
C LYS A 329 9.25 -26.98 16.22
N LYS A 330 9.59 -27.51 15.05
CA LYS A 330 9.04 -27.07 13.76
C LYS A 330 7.97 -28.06 13.33
N VAL A 331 6.75 -27.57 13.17
CA VAL A 331 5.61 -28.37 12.71
C VAL A 331 5.24 -27.93 11.31
N SER A 332 5.00 -28.90 10.42
CA SER A 332 4.53 -28.62 9.06
C SER A 332 3.17 -27.93 9.14
N THR A 333 3.02 -26.85 8.38
CA THR A 333 1.79 -26.07 8.30
C THR A 333 0.94 -26.44 7.08
N GLU A 334 1.42 -27.37 6.25
CA GLU A 334 0.79 -27.86 4.99
C GLU A 334 0.49 -26.76 3.96
N SER A 335 0.89 -25.52 4.25
CA SER A 335 0.72 -24.34 3.40
C SER A 335 1.88 -24.14 2.42
N PRO A 336 1.62 -23.70 1.18
CA PRO A 336 2.65 -23.45 0.17
C PRO A 336 3.54 -22.24 0.49
N HIS A 337 3.04 -21.24 1.23
CA HIS A 337 3.75 -19.97 1.47
C HIS A 337 4.62 -20.00 2.72
N LEU A 338 4.12 -20.60 3.80
CA LEU A 338 4.86 -20.82 5.02
C LEU A 338 4.81 -22.32 5.29
N LYS A 339 5.93 -23.02 5.10
CA LYS A 339 5.97 -24.49 5.17
C LYS A 339 6.03 -25.03 6.60
N ASN A 340 6.56 -24.23 7.54
CA ASN A 340 6.76 -24.61 8.92
C ASN A 340 6.30 -23.51 9.87
N GLY A 341 5.70 -23.90 10.99
CA GLY A 341 5.31 -23.04 12.11
C GLY A 341 5.84 -23.57 13.45
N SER A 342 5.62 -22.77 14.50
CA SER A 342 5.89 -23.13 15.89
C SER A 342 4.58 -23.13 16.67
N LEU A 343 4.45 -24.04 17.62
CA LEU A 343 3.25 -24.15 18.45
C LEU A 343 3.43 -23.41 19.78
N ASN A 344 2.35 -22.79 20.26
CA ASN A 344 2.28 -22.23 21.60
C ASN A 344 1.88 -23.31 22.59
N THR A 345 2.66 -23.54 23.65
CA THR A 345 2.32 -24.49 24.72
C THR A 345 1.42 -23.87 25.79
N ARG A 346 1.08 -22.59 25.66
CA ARG A 346 0.11 -21.85 26.49
C ARG A 346 -1.10 -21.41 25.66
N THR A 347 -2.12 -20.92 26.34
CA THR A 347 -3.30 -20.30 25.74
C THR A 347 -3.03 -18.82 25.47
N PRO A 348 -2.99 -18.34 24.22
CA PRO A 348 -2.77 -16.92 23.92
C PRO A 348 -3.94 -15.99 24.30
N TRP A 349 -5.11 -16.53 24.65
CA TRP A 349 -6.23 -15.73 25.13
C TRP A 349 -5.91 -15.09 26.48
N TRP A 350 -6.27 -13.82 26.64
CA TRP A 350 -6.31 -13.14 27.93
C TRP A 350 -7.73 -13.04 28.45
#